data_AF-A0A3C0UC70-F1
#
_entry.id   AF-A0A3C0UC70-F1
#
_cell.length_a   1.000
_cell.length_b   1.000
_cell.length_c   1.000
_cell.angle_alpha   90.00
_cell.angle_beta   90.00
_cell.angle_gamma   90.00
#
_symmetry.space_group_name_H-M   'P 1'
#
loop_
_entity.id
_entity.type
_entity.pdbx_description
1 polymer ?
#
loop_
_entity_poly.entity_id
_entity_poly.type
_entity_poly.pdbx_seq_one_letter_code
_entity_poly.pdbx_strand_id
1 'polypeptide(L)'
;MNPTVNRHISIIGVPLDLGADRRGVDMGPSAIRYAGLRERLQRIGYEIDDKGDILPHRPDSWQVGETALKYLDEIERVNSEL
;
A
#
# COMPACT_ATOMS: atom_id res chain seq x y z
N MET A 1 14.84 3.95 22.79
CA MET A 1 13.48 3.78 23.37
C MET A 1 13.09 2.33 23.16
N ASN A 2 12.35 1.73 24.07
CA ASN A 2 11.82 0.37 23.89
C ASN A 2 10.33 0.49 23.58
N PRO A 3 9.79 -0.32 22.65
CA PRO A 3 8.38 -0.25 22.28
C PRO A 3 7.50 -0.61 23.48
N THR A 4 6.48 0.21 23.72
CA THR A 4 5.52 0.05 24.83
C THR A 4 4.27 -0.74 24.42
N VAL A 5 4.02 -0.85 23.12
CA VAL A 5 2.91 -1.61 22.53
C VAL A 5 3.44 -2.34 21.29
N ASN A 6 3.08 -3.62 21.17
CA ASN A 6 3.38 -4.57 20.09
C ASN A 6 4.76 -4.41 19.43
N ARG A 7 5.70 -5.25 19.86
CA ARG A 7 7.12 -5.18 19.43
C ARG A 7 7.33 -5.47 17.94
N HIS A 8 6.40 -6.18 17.30
CA HIS A 8 6.48 -6.57 15.90
C HIS A 8 5.54 -5.71 15.06
N ILE A 9 6.08 -5.10 13.99
CA ILE A 9 5.31 -4.31 13.03
C ILE A 9 5.48 -4.95 11.65
N SER A 10 4.37 -5.24 10.99
CA SER A 10 4.35 -5.58 9.57
C SER A 10 4.10 -4.33 8.74
N ILE A 11 4.84 -4.19 7.64
CA ILE A 11 4.64 -3.13 6.65
C ILE A 11 4.09 -3.78 5.39
N ILE A 12 2.96 -3.26 4.90
CA ILE A 12 2.35 -3.65 3.63
C ILE A 12 2.21 -2.37 2.81
N GLY A 13 2.77 -2.37 1.60
CA GLY A 13 2.56 -1.28 0.65
C GLY A 13 1.38 -1.58 -0.27
N VAL A 14 0.55 -0.58 -0.50
CA VAL A 14 -0.60 -0.67 -1.41
C VAL A 14 -0.53 0.49 -2.40
N PRO A 15 0.23 0.37 -3.51
CA PRO A 15 0.39 1.43 -4.50
C PRO A 15 -0.84 1.56 -5.42
N LEU A 16 -2.02 1.81 -4.84
CA LEU A 16 -3.30 1.88 -5.54
C LEU A 16 -3.67 3.33 -5.90
N ASP A 17 -3.76 3.65 -7.20
CA ASP A 17 -4.12 4.99 -7.71
C ASP A 17 -5.44 5.03 -8.52
N LEU A 18 -6.22 3.94 -8.48
CA LEU A 18 -7.42 3.75 -9.32
C LEU A 18 -8.69 4.46 -8.78
N GLY A 19 -8.71 4.90 -7.51
CA GLY A 19 -9.92 5.46 -6.89
C GLY A 19 -10.14 6.98 -7.08
N ALA A 20 -9.05 7.76 -7.23
CA ALA A 20 -9.12 9.22 -7.22
C ALA A 20 -8.98 9.87 -8.62
N ASP A 21 -8.80 9.06 -9.66
CA ASP A 21 -8.50 9.51 -11.03
C ASP A 21 -7.25 10.42 -11.09
N ARG A 22 -6.33 10.23 -10.13
CA ARG A 22 -5.09 11.01 -9.99
C ARG A 22 -3.91 10.06 -9.85
N ARG A 23 -2.95 10.21 -10.76
CA ARG A 23 -1.69 9.48 -10.77
C ARG A 23 -0.71 10.01 -9.73
N GLY A 24 0.24 9.16 -9.34
CA GLY A 24 1.38 9.52 -8.49
C GLY A 24 1.28 9.02 -7.06
N VAL A 25 0.09 8.63 -6.59
CA VAL A 25 -0.07 8.02 -5.25
C VAL A 25 0.46 6.59 -5.19
N ASP A 26 0.60 5.93 -6.35
CA ASP A 26 1.27 4.64 -6.53
C ASP A 26 2.76 4.69 -6.10
N MET A 27 3.40 5.85 -6.18
CA MET A 27 4.77 6.04 -5.70
C MET A 27 4.88 6.19 -4.17
N GLY A 28 3.75 6.33 -3.46
CA GLY A 28 3.72 6.61 -2.02
C GLY A 28 4.46 5.56 -1.17
N PRO A 29 4.11 4.26 -1.27
CA PRO A 29 4.76 3.21 -0.49
C PRO A 29 6.28 3.16 -0.69
N SER A 30 6.76 3.22 -1.94
CA SER A 30 8.19 3.20 -2.24
C SER A 30 8.91 4.46 -1.75
N ALA A 31 8.29 5.65 -1.87
CA ALA A 31 8.85 6.90 -1.37
C ALA A 31 8.98 6.91 0.15
N ILE A 32 7.99 6.39 0.88
CA ILE A 32 8.04 6.28 2.35
C ILE A 32 9.14 5.30 2.78
N ARG A 33 9.25 4.14 2.11
CA ARG A 33 10.37 3.21 2.36
C ARG A 33 11.72 3.87 2.11
N TYR A 34 11.86 4.55 0.97
CA TYR A 34 13.09 5.26 0.60
C TYR A 34 13.47 6.36 1.61
N ALA A 35 12.49 6.99 2.27
CA ALA A 35 12.74 7.97 3.35
C ALA A 35 13.29 7.36 4.65
N GLY A 36 13.48 6.04 4.70
CA GLY A 36 14.11 5.30 5.79
C GLY A 36 13.14 4.84 6.88
N LEU A 37 11.91 4.48 6.50
CA LEU A 37 10.88 4.02 7.45
C LEU A 37 11.38 2.87 8.33
N ARG A 38 11.97 1.84 7.71
CA ARG A 38 12.43 0.62 8.38
C ARG A 38 13.50 0.93 9.41
N GLU A 39 14.55 1.64 9.00
CA GLU A 39 15.71 1.98 9.83
C GLU A 39 15.30 2.85 11.02
N ARG A 40 14.37 3.78 10.81
CA ARG A 40 13.86 4.66 11.86
C ARG A 40 13.07 3.87 12.91
N LEU A 41 12.22 2.93 12.50
CA LEU A 41 11.44 2.10 13.42
C LEU A 41 12.33 1.10 14.19
N GLN A 42 13.28 0.47 13.52
CA GLN A 42 14.25 -0.43 14.16
C GLN A 42 15.09 0.29 15.22
N ARG A 43 15.53 1.52 14.94
CA ARG A 43 16.31 2.35 15.87
C ARG A 43 15.56 2.69 17.17
N ILE A 44 14.23 2.69 17.15
CA ILE A 44 13.41 2.90 18.35
C ILE A 44 12.89 1.59 18.96
N GLY A 45 13.46 0.45 18.55
CA GLY A 45 13.32 -0.84 19.21
C GLY A 45 12.24 -1.77 18.66
N TYR A 46 11.64 -1.47 17.50
CA TYR A 46 10.67 -2.37 16.86
C TYR A 46 11.34 -3.40 15.94
N GLU A 47 10.72 -4.57 15.85
CA GLU A 47 11.05 -5.62 14.90
C GLU A 47 10.14 -5.46 13.68
N ILE A 48 10.75 -5.32 12.50
CA ILE A 48 10.04 -4.96 11.27
C ILE A 48 10.05 -6.13 10.29
N ASP A 49 8.85 -6.49 9.85
CA ASP A 49 8.60 -7.47 8.79
C ASP A 49 7.94 -6.77 7.60
N ASP A 50 8.71 -6.45 6.57
CA ASP A 50 8.18 -5.83 5.36
C ASP A 50 7.64 -6.91 4.42
N LYS A 51 6.32 -6.92 4.24
CA LYS A 51 5.59 -7.90 3.42
C LYS A 51 5.64 -7.55 1.93
N GLY A 52 6.26 -6.43 1.55
CA GLY A 52 6.29 -5.97 0.17
C GLY A 52 5.00 -5.25 -0.22
N ASP A 53 4.66 -5.32 -1.50
CA ASP A 53 3.56 -4.56 -2.09
C ASP A 53 2.48 -5.47 -2.67
N ILE A 54 1.21 -5.10 -2.44
CA ILE A 54 0.06 -5.64 -3.17
C ILE A 54 -0.13 -4.77 -4.42
N LEU A 55 0.36 -5.26 -5.55
CA LEU A 55 0.35 -4.50 -6.80
C LEU A 55 -1.04 -4.57 -7.45
N PRO A 56 -1.64 -3.42 -7.81
CA PRO A 56 -2.86 -3.43 -8.61
C PRO A 56 -2.55 -3.81 -10.07
N HIS A 57 -3.44 -4.58 -10.68
CA HIS A 57 -3.49 -4.77 -12.12
C HIS A 57 -4.13 -3.53 -12.75
N ARG A 58 -3.40 -2.89 -13.67
CA ARG A 58 -3.96 -1.77 -14.42
C ARG A 58 -4.47 -2.24 -15.78
N PRO A 59 -5.77 -2.17 -16.05
CA PRO A 59 -6.26 -2.35 -17.41
C PRO A 59 -5.86 -1.13 -18.28
N ASP A 60 -5.51 -1.38 -19.54
CA ASP A 60 -5.11 -0.33 -20.50
C ASP A 60 -6.22 0.70 -20.77
N SER A 61 -7.48 0.30 -20.54
CA SER A 61 -8.66 1.16 -20.65
C SER A 61 -9.71 0.73 -19.63
N TRP A 62 -10.31 1.71 -18.94
CA TRP A 62 -11.55 1.46 -18.20
C TRP A 62 -12.70 1.32 -19.19
N GLN A 63 -13.41 0.20 -19.13
CA GLN A 63 -14.68 0.05 -19.82
C GLN A 63 -15.81 0.47 -18.89
N VAL A 64 -16.81 1.16 -19.45
CA VAL A 64 -18.02 1.52 -18.71
C VAL A 64 -18.70 0.22 -18.27
N GLY A 65 -18.63 -0.07 -16.98
CA GLY A 65 -19.32 -1.19 -16.37
C GLY A 65 -20.77 -0.86 -16.04
N GLU A 66 -21.48 -1.82 -15.45
CA GLU A 66 -22.86 -1.65 -14.98
C GLU A 66 -23.00 -0.61 -13.86
N THR A 67 -21.89 -0.28 -13.18
CA THR A 67 -21.84 0.67 -12.08
C THR A 67 -21.03 1.92 -12.42
N ALA A 68 -21.31 3.01 -11.71
CA ALA A 68 -20.50 4.23 -11.77
C ALA A 68 -19.15 4.11 -11.02
N LEU A 69 -18.86 2.95 -10.42
CA LEU A 69 -17.63 2.71 -9.65
C LEU A 69 -16.52 2.28 -10.60
N LYS A 70 -15.57 3.20 -10.85
CA LYS A 70 -14.40 2.91 -11.68
C LYS A 70 -13.52 1.86 -10.99
N TYR A 71 -13.10 0.85 -11.76
CA TYR A 71 -12.17 -0.20 -11.32
C TYR A 71 -12.59 -0.98 -10.05
N LEU A 72 -13.90 -1.12 -9.80
CA LEU A 72 -14.43 -1.76 -8.60
C LEU A 72 -13.78 -3.11 -8.31
N ASP A 73 -13.78 -4.02 -9.29
CA ASP A 73 -13.25 -5.38 -9.13
C ASP A 73 -11.79 -5.39 -8.69
N GLU A 74 -10.99 -4.47 -9.22
CA GLU A 74 -9.56 -4.40 -8.92
C GLU A 74 -9.32 -3.77 -7.53
N ILE A 75 -10.09 -2.75 -7.17
CA ILE A 75 -10.05 -2.14 -5.84
C ILE A 75 -10.48 -3.16 -4.77
N GLU A 76 -11.53 -3.94 -5.04
CA GLU A 76 -12.01 -5.01 -4.16
C GLU A 76 -10.96 -6.12 -4.00
N ARG A 77 -10.37 -6.58 -5.11
CA ARG A 77 -9.32 -7.61 -5.10
C ARG A 77 -8.16 -7.21 -4.20
N VAL A 78 -7.59 -6.01 -4.43
CA VAL A 78 -6.46 -5.50 -3.64
C VAL A 78 -6.81 -5.41 -2.15
N ASN A 79 -8.01 -4.93 -1.81
CA ASN A 79 -8.44 -4.83 -0.42
C ASN A 79 -8.64 -6.20 0.26
N SER A 80 -8.99 -7.23 -0.52
CA SER A 80 -9.18 -8.60 -0.01
C SER A 80 -7.87 -9.35 0.22
N GLU A 81 -6.74 -8.81 -0.26
CA GLU A 81 -5.39 -9.36 -0.09
C GLU A 81 -4.63 -8.78 1.12
N LEU A 82 -5.25 -7.87 1.87
CA LEU A 82 -4.73 -7.30 3.12
C LEU A 82 -4.87 -8.25 4.31
#